data_AF-A0AAP0ZNX5-F1
#
_entry.id   AF-A0AAP0ZNX5-F1
#
_cell.length_a   1.000
_cell.length_b   1.000
_cell.length_c   1.000
_cell.angle_alpha   90.00
_cell.angle_beta   90.00
_cell.angle_gamma   90.00
#
_symmetry.space_group_name_H-M   'P 1'
#
loop_
_entity.id
_entity.type
_entity.pdbx_description
1 polymer ?
#
loop_
_entity_poly.entity_id
_entity_poly.type
_entity_poly.pdbx_seq_one_letter_code
_entity_poly.pdbx_strand_id
1 'polypeptide(L)'
;MKKLGWVLAMTSAVLLCACSTNSVVRQSYKADAATTYWYEIKGNEDTDAASLAMFRRQLDAKLGEAKLRGTQDAPGARELDIRVTHYYMRSNGARFWAGIMAGRDKVKTSIEVKDAGKTVAAFDVESTNTSAWGTSEGLIETHAEEIVERVTQMR
;
A
#
# COMPACT_ATOMS: atom_id res chain seq x y z
N MET A 1 46.42 11.33 -4.25
CA MET A 1 44.99 11.25 -4.62
C MET A 1 44.41 9.92 -4.10
N LYS A 2 44.00 9.84 -2.83
CA LYS A 2 43.50 8.57 -2.21
C LYS A 2 42.31 8.76 -1.26
N LYS A 3 41.75 9.98 -1.16
CA LYS A 3 40.72 10.32 -0.16
C LYS A 3 39.32 10.62 -0.74
N LEU A 4 39.09 10.35 -2.03
CA LEU A 4 37.83 10.72 -2.70
C LEU A 4 36.85 9.55 -2.89
N GLY A 5 37.30 8.30 -2.74
CA GLY A 5 36.44 7.11 -2.94
C GLY A 5 35.59 6.73 -1.73
N TRP A 6 35.98 7.12 -0.51
CA TRP A 6 35.29 6.70 0.72
C TRP A 6 34.05 7.54 1.05
N VAL A 7 33.97 8.78 0.56
CA VAL A 7 32.80 9.64 0.82
C VAL A 7 31.59 9.22 -0.02
N LEU A 8 31.79 8.61 -1.19
CA LEU A 8 30.69 8.23 -2.08
C LEU A 8 29.98 6.93 -1.66
N ALA A 9 30.67 6.02 -0.95
CA ALA A 9 30.09 4.76 -0.50
C ALA A 9 29.21 4.89 0.75
N MET A 10 29.39 5.97 1.53
CA MET A 10 28.64 6.18 2.78
C MET A 10 27.30 6.89 2.56
N THR A 11 27.13 7.58 1.43
CA THR A 11 25.90 8.31 1.08
C THR A 11 24.80 7.41 0.51
N SER A 12 25.15 6.22 -0.01
CA SER A 12 24.16 5.28 -0.58
C SER A 12 23.48 4.37 0.44
N ALA A 13 23.92 4.36 1.71
CA ALA A 13 23.35 3.48 2.74
C ALA A 13 22.17 4.10 3.53
N VAL A 14 21.85 5.39 3.31
CA VAL A 14 20.84 6.11 4.11
C VAL A 14 19.44 6.10 3.47
N LEU A 15 19.28 5.57 2.24
CA LEU A 15 17.99 5.58 1.54
C LEU A 15 17.10 4.35 1.79
N LEU A 16 17.51 3.43 2.68
CA LEU A 16 16.72 2.25 3.05
C LEU A 16 16.14 2.39 4.46
N CYS A 17 15.51 3.52 4.77
CA CYS A 17 14.58 3.60 5.89
C CYS A 17 13.35 2.75 5.54
N ALA A 18 13.48 1.45 5.75
CA ALA A 18 12.48 0.44 5.52
C ALA A 18 11.24 0.72 6.38
N CYS A 19 10.19 1.28 5.76
CA CYS A 19 8.83 1.02 6.21
C CYS A 19 8.67 -0.51 6.21
N SER A 20 8.36 -1.12 7.37
CA SER A 20 8.05 -2.54 7.39
C SER A 20 6.64 -2.73 6.84
N THR A 21 6.57 -2.97 5.53
CA THR A 21 5.39 -3.51 4.88
C THR A 21 5.55 -5.02 4.75
N ASN A 22 4.58 -5.75 5.26
CA ASN A 22 4.48 -7.19 5.11
C ASN A 22 3.21 -7.50 4.33
N SER A 23 3.30 -8.34 3.32
CA SER A 23 2.13 -8.85 2.61
C SER A 23 2.14 -10.36 2.58
N VAL A 24 0.98 -10.97 2.81
CA VAL A 24 0.81 -12.43 2.88
C VAL A 24 -0.19 -12.87 1.81
N VAL A 25 0.29 -13.61 0.82
CA VAL A 25 -0.57 -14.17 -0.24
C VAL A 25 -1.24 -15.43 0.28
N ARG A 26 -2.57 -15.43 0.32
CA ARG A 26 -3.37 -16.60 0.71
C ARG A 26 -3.71 -17.47 -0.50
N GLN A 27 -3.92 -16.84 -1.65
CA GLN A 27 -4.24 -17.53 -2.91
C GLN A 27 -3.70 -16.69 -4.08
N SER A 28 -2.85 -17.29 -4.92
CA SER A 28 -2.34 -16.67 -6.14
C SER A 28 -3.10 -17.17 -7.37
N TYR A 29 -3.11 -16.37 -8.43
CA TYR A 29 -3.54 -16.79 -9.77
C TYR A 29 -2.56 -16.22 -10.80
N LYS A 30 -2.70 -16.60 -12.08
CA LYS A 30 -1.98 -15.97 -13.20
C LYS A 30 -2.90 -15.04 -13.97
N ALA A 31 -2.63 -13.74 -13.94
CA ALA A 31 -3.35 -12.75 -14.75
C ALA A 31 -2.85 -12.78 -16.18
N ASP A 32 -3.72 -12.50 -17.15
CA ASP A 32 -3.24 -12.21 -18.50
C ASP A 32 -2.58 -10.82 -18.53
N ALA A 33 -1.70 -10.61 -19.50
CA ALA A 33 -1.11 -9.34 -19.80
C ALA A 33 -2.17 -8.22 -19.97
N ALA A 34 -3.36 -8.51 -20.47
CA ALA A 34 -4.39 -7.48 -20.65
C ALA A 34 -5.20 -7.15 -19.38
N THR A 35 -4.96 -7.83 -18.25
CA THR A 35 -5.78 -7.68 -17.05
C THR A 35 -5.66 -6.27 -16.46
N THR A 36 -6.80 -5.61 -16.26
CA THR A 36 -6.91 -4.34 -15.54
C THR A 36 -7.72 -4.53 -14.27
N TYR A 37 -7.66 -3.56 -13.36
CA TYR A 37 -8.30 -3.63 -12.05
C TYR A 37 -9.14 -2.39 -11.77
N TRP A 38 -10.38 -2.62 -11.35
CA TRP A 38 -11.16 -1.64 -10.62
C TRP A 38 -11.24 -2.08 -9.16
N TYR A 39 -11.51 -1.16 -8.25
CA TYR A 39 -11.49 -1.47 -6.83
C TYR A 39 -12.70 -0.90 -6.11
N GLU A 40 -13.04 -1.56 -5.00
CA GLU A 40 -13.93 -1.04 -3.97
C GLU A 40 -13.16 -1.05 -2.64
N ILE A 41 -13.18 0.07 -1.90
CA ILE A 41 -12.55 0.17 -0.58
C ILE A 41 -13.63 0.31 0.48
N LYS A 42 -13.65 -0.64 1.42
CA LYS A 42 -14.49 -0.66 2.61
C LYS A 42 -13.64 -0.38 3.84
N GLY A 43 -13.92 0.74 4.53
CA GLY A 43 -13.30 1.09 5.80
C GLY A 43 -13.88 0.27 6.97
N ASN A 44 -13.19 0.31 8.11
CA ASN A 44 -13.72 -0.18 9.39
C ASN A 44 -14.28 0.99 10.22
N GLU A 45 -14.72 0.70 11.45
CA GLU A 45 -15.23 1.69 12.41
C GLU A 45 -14.22 2.79 12.78
N ASP A 46 -12.93 2.49 12.69
CA ASP A 46 -11.84 3.44 12.98
C ASP A 46 -11.41 4.27 11.77
N THR A 47 -11.85 3.90 10.56
CA THR A 47 -11.45 4.57 9.32
C THR A 47 -12.36 5.76 9.03
N ASP A 48 -11.83 6.97 9.23
CA ASP A 48 -12.56 8.20 8.88
C ASP A 48 -12.60 8.44 7.36
N ALA A 49 -13.58 9.24 6.93
CA ALA A 49 -13.80 9.52 5.50
C ALA A 49 -12.63 10.22 4.81
N ALA A 50 -11.87 11.07 5.52
CA ALA A 50 -10.74 11.78 4.93
C ALA A 50 -9.56 10.83 4.68
N SER A 51 -9.29 9.93 5.60
CA SER A 51 -8.28 8.88 5.45
C SER A 51 -8.62 7.90 4.34
N LEU A 52 -9.90 7.53 4.23
CA LEU A 52 -10.39 6.68 3.15
C LEU A 52 -10.28 7.36 1.77
N ALA A 53 -10.58 8.66 1.70
CA ALA A 53 -10.38 9.47 0.49
C ALA A 53 -8.90 9.60 0.12
N MET A 54 -8.01 9.78 1.10
CA MET A 54 -6.56 9.78 0.88
C MET A 54 -6.09 8.44 0.32
N PHE A 55 -6.58 7.33 0.88
CA PHE A 55 -6.23 6.00 0.38
C PHE A 55 -6.70 5.77 -1.06
N ARG A 56 -7.93 6.17 -1.39
CA ARG A 56 -8.43 6.13 -2.78
C ARG A 56 -7.53 6.91 -3.73
N ARG A 57 -7.17 8.15 -3.36
CA ARG A 57 -6.30 9.00 -4.18
C ARG A 57 -4.94 8.33 -4.44
N GLN A 58 -4.31 7.78 -3.40
CA GLN A 58 -3.01 7.12 -3.55
C GLN A 58 -3.11 5.85 -4.38
N LEU A 59 -4.16 5.04 -4.18
CA LEU A 59 -4.38 3.83 -4.96
C LEU A 59 -4.68 4.12 -6.44
N ASP A 60 -5.49 5.14 -6.73
CA ASP A 60 -5.72 5.60 -8.11
C ASP A 60 -4.42 6.05 -8.78
N ALA A 61 -3.58 6.82 -8.07
CA ALA A 61 -2.30 7.27 -8.59
C ALA A 61 -1.39 6.07 -8.93
N LYS A 62 -1.19 5.12 -8.00
CA LYS A 62 -0.30 3.97 -8.21
C LYS A 62 -0.85 3.01 -9.28
N LEU A 63 -2.15 2.75 -9.33
CA LEU A 63 -2.76 1.95 -10.41
C LEU A 63 -2.65 2.65 -11.78
N GLY A 64 -2.76 3.97 -11.80
CA GLY A 64 -2.58 4.79 -13.01
C GLY A 64 -1.13 4.74 -13.51
N GLU A 65 -0.16 4.94 -12.62
CA GLU A 65 1.28 4.84 -12.91
C GLU A 65 1.66 3.46 -13.47
N ALA A 66 1.12 2.39 -12.89
CA ALA A 66 1.32 1.02 -13.35
C ALA A 66 0.53 0.66 -14.63
N LYS A 67 -0.32 1.57 -15.13
CA LYS A 67 -1.27 1.33 -16.25
C LYS A 67 -2.19 0.12 -16.02
N LEU A 68 -2.54 -0.12 -14.76
CA LEU A 68 -3.38 -1.22 -14.32
C LEU A 68 -4.82 -0.79 -14.02
N ARG A 69 -5.11 0.51 -14.05
CA ARG A 69 -6.45 1.03 -13.77
C ARG A 69 -7.44 0.61 -14.87
N GLY A 70 -8.44 -0.16 -14.47
CA GLY A 70 -9.59 -0.51 -15.29
C GLY A 70 -10.84 0.26 -14.88
N THR A 71 -11.83 0.26 -15.76
CA THR A 71 -13.20 0.68 -15.45
C THR A 71 -14.02 -0.52 -15.02
N GLN A 72 -15.00 -0.29 -14.15
CA GLN A 72 -16.01 -1.29 -13.82
C GLN A 72 -16.67 -1.79 -15.12
N ASP A 73 -16.95 -3.08 -15.20
CA ASP A 73 -17.59 -3.77 -16.34
C ASP A 73 -16.80 -3.79 -17.67
N ALA A 74 -15.56 -3.31 -17.70
CA ALA A 74 -14.72 -3.48 -18.90
C ALA A 74 -14.32 -4.95 -19.11
N PRO A 75 -14.22 -5.42 -20.37
CA PRO A 75 -13.74 -6.76 -20.67
C PRO A 75 -12.33 -6.99 -20.10
N GLY A 76 -12.17 -8.01 -19.26
CA GLY A 76 -10.89 -8.33 -18.62
C GLY A 76 -10.54 -7.46 -17.40
N ALA A 77 -11.44 -6.57 -16.97
CA ALA A 77 -11.30 -5.82 -15.72
C ALA A 77 -11.75 -6.67 -14.53
N ARG A 78 -10.88 -6.81 -13.53
CA ARG A 78 -11.14 -7.55 -12.30
C ARG A 78 -11.42 -6.60 -11.15
N GLU A 79 -12.20 -7.08 -10.20
CA GLU A 79 -12.53 -6.35 -8.97
C GLU A 79 -11.47 -6.61 -7.91
N LEU A 80 -10.98 -5.55 -7.28
CA LEU A 80 -10.24 -5.59 -6.02
C LEU A 80 -11.19 -5.18 -4.89
N ASP A 81 -11.70 -6.15 -4.13
CA ASP A 81 -12.49 -5.90 -2.92
C ASP A 81 -11.52 -5.72 -1.75
N ILE A 82 -11.26 -4.46 -1.38
CA ILE A 82 -10.29 -4.07 -0.38
C ILE A 82 -11.02 -3.75 0.92
N ARG A 83 -10.79 -4.56 1.96
CA ARG A 83 -11.37 -4.36 3.29
C ARG A 83 -10.29 -3.94 4.27
N VAL A 84 -10.44 -2.75 4.86
CA VAL A 84 -9.58 -2.31 5.96
C VAL A 84 -9.95 -3.11 7.19
N THR A 85 -9.02 -3.95 7.66
CA THR A 85 -9.21 -4.82 8.83
C THR A 85 -8.64 -4.22 10.11
N HIS A 86 -7.64 -3.34 9.96
CA HIS A 86 -7.08 -2.60 11.07
C HIS A 86 -6.63 -1.23 10.59
N TYR A 87 -7.04 -0.19 11.31
CA TYR A 87 -6.64 1.18 11.02
C TYR A 87 -6.27 1.88 12.32
N TYR A 88 -5.02 2.30 12.42
CA TYR A 88 -4.57 3.13 13.52
C TYR A 88 -3.60 4.18 12.98
N MET A 89 -3.98 5.45 13.13
CA MET A 89 -3.12 6.58 12.84
C MET A 89 -3.17 7.60 13.97
N ARG A 90 -2.00 8.02 14.43
CA ARG A 90 -1.90 9.12 15.38
C ARG A 90 -2.20 10.45 14.70
N SER A 91 -2.87 11.35 15.42
CA SER A 91 -3.03 12.74 14.99
C SER A 91 -1.67 13.46 14.95
N ASN A 92 -1.52 14.44 14.06
CA ASN A 92 -0.27 15.17 13.88
C ASN A 92 0.21 15.88 15.17
N GLY A 93 -0.71 16.35 16.02
CA GLY A 93 -0.38 16.92 17.33
C GLY A 93 0.18 15.89 18.31
N ALA A 94 -0.37 14.67 18.34
CA ALA A 94 0.15 13.59 19.17
C ALA A 94 1.55 13.12 18.73
N ARG A 95 1.89 13.25 17.43
CA ARG A 95 3.23 12.96 16.91
C ARG A 95 4.28 13.97 17.37
N PHE A 96 3.93 15.25 17.47
CA PHE A 96 4.83 16.32 17.91
C PHE A 96 5.22 16.18 19.39
N TRP A 97 4.26 15.80 20.25
CA TRP A 97 4.49 15.68 21.70
C TRP A 97 5.10 14.34 22.13
N ALA A 98 4.88 13.26 21.37
CA ALA A 98 5.31 11.90 21.74
C ALA A 98 6.71 11.52 21.23
N GLY A 99 7.63 12.48 21.14
CA GLY A 99 8.96 12.36 20.49
C GLY A 99 9.58 10.95 20.53
N ILE A 100 10.06 10.45 19.38
CA ILE A 100 10.85 9.21 19.17
C ILE A 100 10.23 7.90 19.72
N MET A 101 9.04 7.89 20.36
CA MET A 101 8.27 6.67 20.62
C MET A 101 7.55 6.21 19.33
N ALA A 102 8.39 5.91 18.34
CA ALA A 102 8.11 5.54 16.97
C ALA A 102 7.32 4.22 16.89
N GLY A 103 6.58 3.97 15.80
CA GLY A 103 6.16 2.59 15.51
C GLY A 103 4.72 2.17 15.81
N ARG A 104 3.70 3.03 15.73
CA ARG A 104 2.31 2.56 15.94
C ARG A 104 1.36 2.78 14.78
N ASP A 105 1.66 3.67 13.84
CA ASP A 105 0.74 3.87 12.73
C ASP A 105 0.73 2.62 11.86
N LYS A 106 -0.45 2.01 11.74
CA LYS A 106 -0.65 0.71 11.14
C LYS A 106 -1.90 0.72 10.29
N VAL A 107 -1.77 0.23 9.07
CA VAL A 107 -2.90 -0.06 8.19
C VAL A 107 -2.78 -1.52 7.77
N LYS A 108 -3.86 -2.27 7.94
CA LYS A 108 -3.98 -3.64 7.46
C LYS A 108 -5.21 -3.78 6.59
N THR A 109 -5.02 -4.29 5.39
CA THR A 109 -6.09 -4.56 4.45
C THR A 109 -6.10 -6.05 4.09
N SER A 110 -7.30 -6.59 3.91
CA SER A 110 -7.54 -7.87 3.27
C SER A 110 -8.07 -7.57 1.88
N ILE A 111 -7.39 -8.06 0.86
CA ILE A 111 -7.74 -7.86 -0.54
C ILE A 111 -8.18 -9.17 -1.13
N GLU A 112 -9.35 -9.17 -1.77
CA GLU A 112 -9.84 -10.25 -2.60
C GLU A 112 -9.91 -9.77 -4.05
N VAL A 113 -9.25 -10.51 -4.95
CA VAL A 113 -9.36 -10.29 -6.39
C VAL A 113 -10.49 -11.15 -6.92
N LYS A 114 -11.52 -10.54 -7.51
CA LYS A 114 -12.65 -11.27 -8.09
C LYS A 114 -12.67 -11.16 -9.61
N ASP A 115 -12.98 -12.28 -10.24
CA ASP A 115 -13.22 -12.41 -11.67
C ASP A 115 -14.63 -12.98 -11.86
N ALA A 116 -15.51 -12.23 -12.56
CA ALA A 116 -16.92 -12.57 -12.74
C ALA A 116 -17.64 -13.00 -11.43
N GLY A 117 -17.37 -12.29 -10.33
CA GLY A 117 -17.96 -12.54 -9.01
C GLY A 117 -17.35 -13.70 -8.20
N LYS A 118 -16.31 -14.38 -8.73
CA LYS A 118 -15.58 -15.43 -8.01
C LYS A 118 -14.21 -14.93 -7.56
N THR A 119 -13.85 -15.21 -6.30
CA THR A 119 -12.52 -14.88 -5.79
C THR A 119 -11.45 -15.76 -6.44
N VAL A 120 -10.55 -15.14 -7.19
CA VAL A 120 -9.42 -15.79 -7.88
C VAL A 120 -8.10 -15.64 -7.13
N ALA A 121 -7.92 -14.57 -6.35
CA ALA A 121 -6.84 -14.42 -5.37
C ALA A 121 -7.35 -13.78 -4.09
N ALA A 122 -6.59 -14.02 -3.03
CA ALA A 122 -6.71 -13.28 -1.79
C ALA A 122 -5.32 -13.05 -1.21
N PHE A 123 -5.08 -11.85 -0.69
CA PHE A 123 -3.85 -11.50 0.00
C PHE A 123 -4.12 -10.43 1.03
N ASP A 124 -3.31 -10.43 2.09
CA ASP A 124 -3.30 -9.34 3.05
C ASP A 124 -2.11 -8.43 2.80
N VAL A 125 -2.31 -7.14 3.05
CA VAL A 125 -1.21 -6.18 3.16
C VAL A 125 -1.27 -5.55 4.53
N GLU A 126 -0.13 -5.48 5.20
CA GLU A 126 0.06 -4.80 6.47
C GLU A 126 1.23 -3.82 6.32
N SER A 127 0.95 -2.52 6.46
CA SER A 127 1.98 -1.49 6.47
C SER A 127 2.05 -0.84 7.83
N THR A 128 3.28 -0.64 8.29
CA THR A 128 3.56 -0.01 9.58
C THR A 128 4.64 1.04 9.43
N ASN A 129 4.43 2.20 10.05
CA ASN A 129 5.48 3.21 10.14
C ASN A 129 6.27 3.01 11.43
N THR A 130 7.45 2.39 11.30
CA THR A 130 8.40 2.12 12.38
C THR A 130 9.22 3.35 12.78
N SER A 131 9.24 4.41 11.96
CA SER A 131 10.04 5.61 12.20
C SER A 131 9.18 6.80 12.66
N ALA A 132 9.77 7.72 13.42
CA ALA A 132 9.11 8.97 13.80
C ALA A 132 9.00 9.99 12.64
N TRP A 133 9.56 9.67 11.47
CA TRP A 133 9.71 10.57 10.33
C TRP A 133 8.70 10.32 9.20
N GLY A 134 8.07 9.14 9.15
CA GLY A 134 7.03 8.87 8.15
C GLY A 134 5.73 9.61 8.47
N THR A 135 5.06 10.12 7.45
CA THR A 135 3.74 10.77 7.57
C THR A 135 2.61 9.74 7.43
N SER A 136 1.40 10.08 7.88
CA SER A 136 0.20 9.27 7.56
C SER A 136 0.06 9.05 6.06
N GLU A 137 0.28 10.12 5.29
CA GLU A 137 0.17 10.07 3.84
C GLU A 137 1.22 9.13 3.23
N GLY A 138 2.47 9.22 3.67
CA GLY A 138 3.53 8.31 3.21
C GLY A 138 3.24 6.85 3.57
N LEU A 139 2.66 6.58 4.74
CA LEU A 139 2.24 5.23 5.10
C LEU A 139 1.16 4.70 4.15
N ILE A 140 0.15 5.52 3.85
CA ILE A 140 -0.94 5.15 2.92
C ILE A 140 -0.41 5.00 1.49
N GLU A 141 0.53 5.85 1.08
CA GLU A 141 1.18 5.75 -0.23
C GLU A 141 1.96 4.45 -0.37
N THR A 142 2.84 4.11 0.58
CA THR A 142 3.57 2.83 0.57
C THR A 142 2.62 1.64 0.65
N HIS A 143 1.52 1.76 1.39
CA HIS A 143 0.50 0.71 1.45
C HIS A 143 -0.19 0.50 0.09
N ALA A 144 -0.53 1.57 -0.61
CA ALA A 144 -1.10 1.51 -1.95
C ALA A 144 -0.09 0.95 -2.97
N GLU A 145 1.17 1.34 -2.88
CA GLU A 145 2.26 0.82 -3.71
C GLU A 145 2.40 -0.70 -3.55
N GLU A 146 2.42 -1.21 -2.32
CA GLU A 146 2.50 -2.66 -2.07
C GLU A 146 1.31 -3.43 -2.66
N ILE A 147 0.09 -2.88 -2.56
CA ILE A 147 -1.09 -3.51 -3.18
C ILE A 147 -0.89 -3.61 -4.70
N VAL A 148 -0.43 -2.53 -5.33
CA VAL A 148 -0.19 -2.48 -6.79
C VAL A 148 0.94 -3.41 -7.20
N GLU A 149 2.04 -3.44 -6.45
CA GLU A 149 3.14 -4.36 -6.68
C GLU A 149 2.65 -5.81 -6.58
N ARG A 150 1.83 -6.13 -5.58
CA ARG A 150 1.35 -7.48 -5.37
C ARG A 150 0.42 -7.97 -6.47
N VAL A 151 -0.51 -7.13 -6.96
CA VAL A 151 -1.34 -7.49 -8.13
C VAL A 151 -0.53 -7.55 -9.42
N THR A 152 0.57 -6.80 -9.51
CA THR A 152 1.51 -6.87 -10.65
C THR A 152 2.27 -8.19 -10.66
N GLN A 153 2.75 -8.66 -9.50
CA GLN A 153 3.45 -9.94 -9.36
C GLN A 153 2.55 -11.16 -9.64
N MET A 154 1.22 -11.00 -9.54
CA MET A 154 0.23 -12.06 -9.83
C MET A 154 -0.16 -12.12 -11.33
N ARG A 155 0.39 -11.23 -12.16
CA ARG A 155 0.27 -11.28 -13.62
C ARG A 155 1.38 -12.14 -14.20
#